data_AF-A0A1A8FDQ9-F1
#
_entry.id   AF-A0A1A8FDQ9-F1
#
_cell.length_a   1.000
_cell.length_b   1.000
_cell.length_c   1.000
_cell.angle_alpha   90.00
_cell.angle_beta   90.00
_cell.angle_gamma   90.00
#
_symmetry.space_group_name_H-M   'P 1'
#
loop_
_entity.id
_entity.type
_entity.pdbx_description
1 polymer ?
#
loop_
_entity_poly.entity_id
_entity_poly.type
_entity_poly.pdbx_seq_one_letter_code
_entity_poly.pdbx_strand_id
1 'polypeptide(L)'
;SEFLFPVYAEEIHSREDSSLVVSSSENVFLNARNEKGNVTGRTSVGPKEAQGHTPNLLISSQNDNMLFRADGEQTVIGPDKLRV
;
A
#
# COMPACT_ATOMS: atom_id res chain seq x y z
N SER A 1 -0.60 -9.14 20.08
CA SER A 1 0.06 -9.12 18.77
C SER A 1 0.20 -10.56 18.31
N GLU A 2 -0.41 -10.93 17.18
CA GLU A 2 -0.44 -12.33 16.70
C GLU A 2 0.88 -12.75 16.03
N PHE A 3 1.78 -11.80 15.78
CA PHE A 3 3.11 -12.05 15.27
C PHE A 3 4.17 -11.54 16.25
N LEU A 4 5.08 -12.43 16.65
CA LEU A 4 6.29 -12.09 17.41
C LEU A 4 7.42 -11.63 16.48
N PHE A 5 7.35 -11.96 15.18
CA PHE A 5 8.37 -11.66 14.17
C PHE A 5 7.74 -11.29 12.81
N PRO A 6 8.43 -10.50 11.96
CA PRO A 6 7.96 -10.20 10.61
C PRO A 6 7.86 -11.45 9.73
N VAL A 7 6.86 -11.47 8.85
CA VAL A 7 6.74 -12.49 7.79
C VAL A 7 7.45 -11.97 6.54
N TYR A 8 8.23 -12.83 5.90
CA TYR A 8 8.92 -12.54 4.65
C TYR A 8 8.39 -13.44 3.54
N ALA A 9 8.18 -12.85 2.36
CA ALA A 9 7.81 -13.56 1.14
C ALA A 9 8.55 -12.89 -0.03
N GLU A 10 8.89 -13.69 -1.03
CA GLU A 10 9.45 -13.19 -2.30
C GLU A 10 8.37 -12.45 -3.10
N GLU A 11 7.17 -13.03 -3.17
CA GLU A 11 6.00 -12.44 -3.82
C GLU A 11 4.75 -12.63 -2.97
N ILE A 12 3.80 -11.70 -3.09
CA ILE A 12 2.48 -11.78 -2.47
C ILE A 12 1.43 -11.49 -3.54
N HIS A 13 0.53 -12.44 -3.77
CA HIS A 13 -0.55 -12.33 -4.75
C HIS A 13 -1.89 -12.48 -4.06
N SER A 14 -2.91 -11.78 -4.57
CA SER A 14 -4.30 -12.12 -4.26
C SER A 14 -4.67 -13.47 -4.87
N ARG A 15 -5.68 -14.14 -4.31
CA ARG A 15 -6.28 -15.31 -4.98
C ARG A 15 -7.17 -14.84 -6.12
N GLU A 16 -7.44 -15.71 -7.10
CA GLU A 16 -8.26 -15.38 -8.28
C GLU A 16 -9.61 -14.76 -7.89
N ASP A 17 -10.27 -15.30 -6.87
CA ASP A 17 -11.62 -14.89 -6.48
C ASP A 17 -11.66 -13.95 -5.26
N SER A 18 -10.51 -13.48 -4.75
CA SER A 18 -10.52 -12.64 -3.53
C SER A 18 -9.34 -11.67 -3.45
N SER A 19 -9.63 -10.43 -3.06
CA SER A 19 -8.62 -9.40 -2.80
C SER A 19 -7.64 -9.82 -1.70
N LEU A 20 -6.39 -9.37 -1.84
CA LEU A 20 -5.44 -9.36 -0.72
C LEU A 20 -5.85 -8.26 0.27
N VAL A 21 -6.23 -8.65 1.48
CA VAL A 21 -6.70 -7.72 2.51
C VAL A 21 -5.66 -7.61 3.62
N VAL A 22 -5.29 -6.37 3.95
CA VAL A 22 -4.47 -6.04 5.11
C VAL A 22 -5.33 -5.23 6.08
N SER A 23 -5.60 -5.80 7.25
CA SER A 23 -6.45 -5.17 8.27
C SER A 23 -5.94 -5.54 9.67
N SER A 24 -5.90 -4.55 10.56
CA SER A 24 -5.52 -4.71 11.96
C SER A 24 -6.03 -3.50 12.75
N SER A 25 -6.19 -3.65 14.06
CA SER A 25 -6.44 -2.51 14.96
C SER A 25 -5.21 -1.60 15.11
N GLU A 26 -4.04 -2.14 14.78
CA GLU A 26 -2.75 -1.45 14.81
C GLU A 26 -2.18 -1.29 13.39
N ASN A 27 -1.16 -0.45 13.24
CA ASN A 27 -0.52 -0.25 11.95
C ASN A 27 0.14 -1.54 11.43
N VAL A 28 -0.17 -1.91 10.18
CA VAL A 28 0.52 -2.98 9.46
C VAL A 28 1.45 -2.35 8.43
N PHE A 29 2.67 -2.86 8.31
CA PHE A 29 3.69 -2.39 7.37
C PHE A 29 4.03 -3.47 6.35
N LEU A 30 3.91 -3.14 5.07
CA LEU A 30 4.43 -3.92 3.96
C LEU A 30 5.71 -3.23 3.47
N ASN A 31 6.83 -3.96 3.49
CA ASN A 31 8.12 -3.44 3.04
C ASN A 31 8.59 -4.23 1.82
N ALA A 32 8.79 -3.55 0.70
CA ALA A 32 9.61 -4.08 -0.38
C ALA A 32 11.07 -3.97 0.03
N ARG A 33 11.84 -5.05 -0.18
CA ARG A 33 13.26 -5.12 0.17
C ARG A 33 14.07 -5.62 -1.01
N ASN A 34 15.31 -5.15 -1.14
CA ASN A 34 16.26 -5.72 -2.08
C ASN A 34 16.98 -6.95 -1.47
N GLU A 35 17.83 -7.59 -2.27
CA GLU A 35 18.60 -8.79 -1.88
C GLU A 35 19.49 -8.60 -0.65
N LYS A 36 19.88 -7.35 -0.34
CA LYS A 36 20.66 -7.02 0.86
C LYS A 36 19.78 -6.82 2.11
N GLY A 37 18.46 -6.97 1.97
CA GLY A 37 17.47 -6.74 3.02
C GLY A 37 17.11 -5.27 3.25
N ASN A 38 17.66 -4.34 2.47
CA ASN A 38 17.35 -2.90 2.61
C ASN A 38 15.94 -2.62 2.10
N VAL A 39 15.19 -1.80 2.83
CA VAL A 39 13.85 -1.36 2.42
C VAL A 39 13.98 -0.41 1.22
N THR A 40 13.31 -0.73 0.12
CA THR A 40 13.26 0.07 -1.12
C THR A 40 11.90 0.73 -1.33
N GLY A 41 10.87 0.26 -0.63
CA GLY A 41 9.55 0.87 -0.59
C GLY A 41 8.77 0.37 0.62
N ARG A 42 7.85 1.20 1.13
CA ARG A 42 7.02 0.89 2.29
C ARG A 42 5.62 1.40 2.09
N THR A 43 4.64 0.54 2.36
CA THR A 43 3.24 0.93 2.51
C THR A 43 2.77 0.53 3.89
N SER A 44 2.02 1.39 4.57
CA SER A 44 1.40 1.06 5.85
C SER A 44 -0.06 1.43 5.87
N VAL A 45 -0.87 0.58 6.47
CA VAL A 45 -2.27 0.84 6.74
C VAL A 45 -2.52 0.74 8.24
N GLY A 46 -3.18 1.75 8.78
CA GLY A 46 -3.61 1.82 10.16
C GLY A 46 -5.11 2.11 10.26
N PRO A 47 -5.65 2.21 11.48
CA PRO A 47 -7.07 2.51 11.69
C PRO A 47 -7.51 3.90 11.20
N LYS A 48 -6.56 4.83 10.98
CA LYS A 48 -6.86 6.23 10.60
C LYS A 48 -6.43 6.61 9.20
N GLU A 49 -5.36 6.00 8.69
CA GLU A 49 -4.73 6.42 7.44
C GLU A 49 -3.98 5.27 6.77
N ALA A 50 -3.76 5.45 5.47
CA ALA A 50 -2.82 4.67 4.69
C ALA A 50 -1.68 5.60 4.23
N GLN A 51 -0.44 5.13 4.34
CA GLN A 51 0.75 5.88 3.93
C GLN A 51 1.56 5.04 2.95
N GLY A 52 2.09 5.67 1.89
CA GLY A 52 2.99 5.06 0.93
C GLY A 52 4.29 5.86 0.83
N HIS A 53 5.41 5.23 1.18
CA HIS A 53 6.76 5.69 0.90
C HIS A 53 7.33 4.80 -0.21
N THR A 54 6.94 5.08 -1.43
CA THR A 54 7.21 4.27 -2.62
C THR A 54 7.45 5.19 -3.82
N PRO A 55 8.30 4.81 -4.79
CA PRO A 55 8.49 5.59 -6.01
C PRO A 55 7.18 5.81 -6.79
N ASN A 56 6.29 4.81 -6.78
CA ASN A 56 5.02 4.83 -7.46
C ASN A 56 3.90 4.40 -6.52
N LEU A 57 2.84 5.21 -6.44
CA LEU A 57 1.61 4.92 -5.70
C LEU A 57 0.41 5.20 -6.60
N LEU A 58 -0.45 4.21 -6.75
CA LEU A 58 -1.77 4.33 -7.39
C LEU A 58 -2.82 3.83 -6.40
N ILE A 59 -3.83 4.66 -6.14
CA ILE A 59 -5.00 4.29 -5.35
C ILE A 59 -6.20 4.41 -6.26
N SER A 60 -6.93 3.30 -6.43
CA SER A 60 -8.16 3.23 -7.20
C SER A 60 -9.33 2.86 -6.30
N SER A 61 -10.53 3.27 -6.69
CA SER A 61 -11.77 2.80 -6.07
C SER A 61 -12.04 1.32 -6.41
N GLN A 62 -13.05 0.74 -5.78
CA GLN A 62 -13.52 -0.62 -6.09
C GLN A 62 -13.97 -0.79 -7.56
N ASN A 63 -14.31 0.30 -8.25
CA ASN A 63 -14.73 0.30 -9.64
C ASN A 63 -13.61 0.79 -10.58
N ASP A 64 -12.35 0.61 -10.18
CA ASP A 64 -11.12 0.95 -10.93
C ASP A 64 -10.91 2.43 -11.28
N ASN A 65 -11.77 3.34 -10.82
CA ASN A 65 -11.55 4.78 -10.97
C ASN A 65 -10.33 5.24 -10.16
N MET A 66 -9.37 5.92 -10.80
CA MET A 66 -8.19 6.49 -10.15
C MET A 66 -8.60 7.59 -9.15
N LEU A 67 -8.17 7.43 -7.91
CA LEU A 67 -8.43 8.37 -6.80
C LEU A 67 -7.21 9.23 -6.50
N PHE A 68 -6.03 8.64 -6.54
CA PHE A 68 -4.76 9.30 -6.29
C PHE A 68 -3.65 8.58 -7.06
N ARG A 69 -2.72 9.34 -7.63
CA ARG A 69 -1.50 8.81 -8.23
C ARG A 69 -0.31 9.72 -7.97
N ALA A 70 0.82 9.15 -7.58
CA ALA A 70 2.11 9.82 -7.52
C ALA A 70 3.19 8.87 -8.05
N ASP A 71 4.00 9.32 -9.00
CA ASP A 71 4.97 8.50 -9.76
C ASP A 71 6.37 9.12 -9.84
N GLY A 72 6.62 10.16 -9.05
CA GLY A 72 7.87 10.92 -9.07
C GLY A 72 7.94 12.00 -10.15
N GLU A 73 7.09 11.97 -11.18
CA GLU A 73 6.98 13.02 -12.19
C GLU A 73 5.84 13.99 -11.86
N GLN A 74 4.71 13.43 -11.41
CA GLN A 74 3.51 14.21 -11.12
C GLN A 74 2.71 13.60 -9.97
N THR A 75 1.87 14.43 -9.35
CA THR A 75 0.83 13.99 -8.43
C THR A 75 -0.52 14.39 -9.00
N VAL A 76 -1.43 13.42 -9.14
CA VAL A 76 -2.78 13.63 -9.65
C VAL A 76 -3.78 13.18 -8.59
N ILE A 77 -4.73 14.06 -8.28
CA ILE A 77 -5.88 13.76 -7.43
C ILE A 77 -7.09 13.59 -8.34
N GLY A 78 -7.87 12.53 -8.13
CA GLY A 78 -9.10 12.30 -8.89
C GLY A 78 -10.02 13.53 -8.79
N PRO A 79 -10.70 13.91 -9.90
CA PRO A 79 -11.41 15.19 -10.01
C PRO A 79 -12.46 15.45 -8.91
N ASP A 80 -13.04 14.40 -8.35
CA ASP A 80 -14.10 14.49 -7.32
C ASP A 80 -13.60 14.22 -5.89
N LYS A 81 -12.28 14.15 -5.67
CA LYS A 81 -11.70 13.68 -4.40
C LYS A 81 -11.00 14.77 -3.59
N LEU A 82 -10.69 15.92 -4.19
CA LEU A 82 -10.17 17.06 -3.44
C LEU A 82 -11.30 17.78 -2.71
N ARG A 83 -11.17 17.92 -1.38
CA ARG A 83 -12.01 18.78 -0.55
C ARG A 83 -11.11 19.83 0.08
N VAL A 84 -11.44 21.11 -0.11
CA VAL A 84 -10.71 22.28 0.41
C VAL A 84 -11.53 22.95 1.50
#